data_AF-A0A7K9SGA2-F1
#
_entry.id   AF-A0A7K9SGA2-F1
#
_cell.length_a   1.000
_cell.length_b   1.000
_cell.length_c   1.000
_cell.angle_alpha   90.00
_cell.angle_beta   90.00
_cell.angle_gamma   90.00
#
_symmetry.space_group_name_H-M   'P 1'
#
loop_
_entity.id
_entity.type
_entity.pdbx_description
1 polymer ?
#
loop_
_entity_poly.entity_id
_entity_poly.type
_entity_poly.pdbx_seq_one_letter_code
_entity_poly.pdbx_strand_id
1 'polypeptide(L)'
;MGPVLGAWLALSLLAGTGAEDMCGQPPAASARSIPAPQLSPEERLSPHMPQSLRCDACHAIVFQIEEQLRKAEGKVGRKALSESDYMEVLERSCSQGWESYGVQELHGEKRLTGPGLPRQQLMSVMVTGGPWPGRLSKMCHSYVGEQGEAQIYEAHRQGPAALRELLCHGEKGACAGGKAEGPAPPKVLQNEL
;
A
#
# COMPACT_ATOMS: atom_id res chain seq x y z
N MET A 1 -35.73 17.19 85.89
CA MET A 1 -36.02 18.62 85.66
C MET A 1 -35.41 19.00 84.32
N GLY A 2 -36.21 19.49 83.36
CA GLY A 2 -35.81 19.82 81.97
C GLY A 2 -34.85 21.02 81.87
N PRO A 3 -34.57 21.61 80.68
CA PRO A 3 -35.32 21.63 79.40
C PRO A 3 -34.49 21.13 78.18
N VAL A 4 -35.03 20.66 77.05
CA VAL A 4 -35.66 21.34 75.87
C VAL A 4 -34.79 22.42 75.21
N LEU A 5 -34.60 22.26 73.88
CA LEU A 5 -34.30 23.18 72.76
C LEU A 5 -33.28 22.46 71.85
N GLY A 6 -33.52 22.08 70.60
CA GLY A 6 -34.39 22.65 69.57
C GLY A 6 -33.49 23.06 68.40
N ALA A 7 -33.44 22.26 67.33
CA ALA A 7 -33.02 22.71 65.99
C ALA A 7 -33.35 21.65 64.95
N TRP A 8 -34.41 21.92 64.18
CA TRP A 8 -34.72 21.22 62.94
C TRP A 8 -33.83 21.75 61.83
N LEU A 9 -33.21 20.84 61.06
CA LEU A 9 -32.81 21.12 59.68
C LEU A 9 -33.27 19.95 58.82
N ALA A 10 -34.29 20.24 58.01
CA ALA A 10 -34.87 19.33 57.05
C ALA A 10 -33.86 19.05 55.94
N LEU A 11 -33.51 17.77 55.75
CA LEU A 11 -32.69 17.31 54.64
C LEU A 11 -33.64 17.04 53.46
N SER A 12 -33.82 18.04 52.60
CA SER A 12 -34.61 17.90 51.38
C SER A 12 -33.86 17.01 50.39
N LEU A 13 -34.38 15.79 50.18
CA LEU A 13 -34.12 14.95 49.01
C LEU A 13 -34.67 15.66 47.77
N LEU A 14 -33.80 16.07 46.86
CA LEU A 14 -34.17 16.30 45.47
C LEU A 14 -33.50 15.22 44.62
N ALA A 15 -34.37 14.40 44.04
CA ALA A 15 -34.07 13.37 43.07
C ALA A 15 -33.37 13.97 41.85
N GLY A 16 -32.35 13.25 41.37
CA GLY A 16 -31.61 13.58 40.17
C GLY A 16 -32.53 13.62 38.95
N THR A 17 -32.31 14.62 38.11
CA THR A 17 -32.83 14.68 36.75
C THR A 17 -31.66 14.95 35.81
N GLY A 18 -31.53 14.10 34.79
CA GLY A 18 -30.88 14.35 33.51
C GLY A 18 -29.43 14.83 33.53
N ALA A 19 -28.48 13.90 33.43
CA ALA A 19 -27.25 14.20 32.70
C ALA A 19 -27.61 14.20 31.20
N GLU A 20 -27.86 15.39 30.64
CA GLU A 20 -27.86 15.55 29.18
C GLU A 20 -26.42 15.56 28.69
N ASP A 21 -26.14 14.65 27.76
CA ASP A 21 -24.88 14.44 27.08
C ASP A 21 -24.62 15.63 26.13
N MET A 22 -23.99 16.69 26.65
CA MET A 22 -23.51 17.80 25.83
C MET A 22 -22.22 17.37 25.11
N CYS A 23 -22.36 16.75 23.94
CA CYS A 23 -21.31 16.80 22.92
C CYS A 23 -21.22 18.25 22.39
N GLY A 24 -20.52 19.11 23.13
CA GLY A 24 -20.19 20.46 22.67
C GLY A 24 -19.37 20.38 21.38
N GLN A 25 -19.89 20.97 20.31
CA GLN A 25 -19.23 21.01 19.01
C GLN A 25 -18.01 21.95 19.09
N PRO A 26 -16.77 21.45 18.92
CA PRO A 26 -15.61 22.32 18.89
C PRO A 26 -15.67 23.25 17.67
N PRO A 27 -15.10 24.46 17.75
CA PRO A 27 -15.11 25.41 16.65
C PRO A 27 -14.52 24.75 15.40
N ALA A 28 -15.20 24.95 14.27
CA ALA A 28 -14.78 24.45 12.97
C ALA A 28 -13.45 25.09 12.58
N ALA A 29 -12.34 24.47 13.01
CA ALA A 29 -11.08 24.60 12.29
C ALA A 29 -11.38 24.22 10.84
N SER A 30 -10.90 25.02 9.88
CA SER A 30 -10.97 24.69 8.46
C SER A 30 -10.28 23.33 8.25
N ALA A 31 -11.06 22.27 8.30
CA ALA A 31 -10.59 20.91 8.12
C ALA A 31 -10.30 20.77 6.63
N ARG A 32 -9.03 20.95 6.25
CA ARG A 32 -8.56 20.54 4.92
C ARG A 32 -8.63 19.02 4.88
N SER A 33 -9.72 18.51 4.30
CA SER A 33 -9.89 17.07 4.04
C SER A 33 -8.91 16.66 2.94
N ILE A 34 -8.05 15.68 3.25
CA ILE A 34 -7.20 15.06 2.26
C ILE A 34 -8.03 13.94 1.62
N PRO A 35 -8.39 14.04 0.33
CA PRO A 35 -9.25 13.05 -0.31
C PRO A 35 -8.53 11.71 -0.43
N ALA A 36 -9.29 10.62 -0.28
CA ALA A 36 -8.79 9.28 -0.59
C ALA A 36 -8.66 9.11 -2.13
N PRO A 37 -7.67 8.34 -2.60
CA PRO A 37 -7.48 8.03 -4.01
C PRO A 37 -8.75 7.44 -4.64
N GLN A 38 -9.18 7.98 -5.77
CA GLN A 38 -10.42 7.53 -6.43
C GLN A 38 -10.14 6.42 -7.44
N LEU A 39 -10.67 5.21 -7.23
CA LEU A 39 -10.52 4.11 -8.19
C LEU A 39 -11.55 4.21 -9.32
N SER A 40 -11.09 4.07 -10.57
CA SER A 40 -11.95 3.93 -11.74
C SER A 40 -12.74 2.61 -11.69
N PRO A 41 -13.85 2.46 -12.44
CA PRO A 41 -14.59 1.20 -12.48
C PRO A 41 -13.72 0.00 -12.89
N GLU A 42 -12.82 0.20 -13.86
CA GLU A 42 -11.89 -0.82 -14.34
C GLU A 42 -10.90 -1.20 -13.23
N GLU A 43 -10.37 -0.21 -12.51
CA GLU A 43 -9.48 -0.42 -11.35
C GLU A 43 -10.18 -1.02 -10.14
N ARG A 44 -11.51 -1.04 -10.08
CA ARG A 44 -12.25 -1.73 -9.01
C ARG A 44 -12.46 -3.20 -9.32
N LEU A 45 -12.66 -3.53 -10.60
CA LEU A 45 -13.07 -4.85 -11.04
C LEU A 45 -11.92 -5.71 -11.58
N SER A 46 -10.86 -5.09 -12.13
CA SER A 46 -9.77 -5.82 -12.77
C SER A 46 -8.89 -6.55 -11.75
N PRO A 47 -8.55 -7.83 -11.96
CA PRO A 47 -7.58 -8.53 -11.12
C PRO A 47 -6.13 -8.18 -11.47
N HIS A 48 -5.89 -7.31 -12.46
CA HIS A 48 -4.55 -6.96 -12.94
C HIS A 48 -4.07 -5.61 -12.38
N MET A 49 -2.74 -5.48 -12.24
CA MET A 49 -2.11 -4.22 -11.84
C MET A 49 -2.34 -3.14 -12.91
N PRO A 50 -2.91 -1.97 -12.55
CA PRO A 50 -3.05 -0.83 -13.47
C PRO A 50 -1.70 -0.42 -14.05
N GLN A 51 -1.69 -0.01 -15.32
CA GLN A 51 -0.46 0.28 -16.06
C GLN A 51 0.41 1.34 -15.37
N SER A 52 -0.19 2.42 -14.86
CA SER A 52 0.50 3.49 -14.14
C SER A 52 1.22 3.03 -12.87
N LEU A 53 0.79 1.91 -12.27
CA LEU A 53 1.33 1.38 -11.02
C LEU A 53 2.31 0.23 -11.22
N ARG A 54 2.49 -0.26 -12.46
CA ARG A 54 3.30 -1.46 -12.72
C ARG A 54 4.77 -1.27 -12.34
N CYS A 55 5.37 -0.11 -12.60
CA CYS A 55 6.77 0.12 -12.27
C CYS A 55 6.98 0.16 -10.74
N ASP A 56 6.12 0.88 -10.00
CA ASP A 56 6.17 0.87 -8.54
C ASP A 56 5.92 -0.55 -7.99
N ALA A 57 4.94 -1.28 -8.53
CA ALA A 57 4.69 -2.67 -8.15
C ALA A 57 5.90 -3.58 -8.39
N CYS A 58 6.61 -3.39 -9.51
CA CYS A 58 7.83 -4.14 -9.80
C CYS A 58 8.90 -3.89 -8.75
N HIS A 59 9.14 -2.63 -8.37
CA HIS A 59 10.11 -2.31 -7.33
C HIS A 59 9.74 -2.90 -5.96
N ALA A 60 8.45 -2.90 -5.61
CA ALA A 60 7.97 -3.55 -4.39
C ALA A 60 8.24 -5.07 -4.41
N ILE A 61 7.95 -5.74 -5.53
CA ILE A 61 8.15 -7.18 -5.69
C ILE A 61 9.65 -7.53 -5.61
N VAL A 62 10.50 -6.81 -6.35
CA VAL A 62 11.96 -6.99 -6.32
C VAL A 62 12.49 -6.85 -4.90
N PHE A 63 12.08 -5.79 -4.20
CA PHE A 63 12.51 -5.54 -2.83
C PHE A 63 12.16 -6.71 -1.90
N GLN A 64 10.94 -7.24 -2.02
CA GLN A 64 10.51 -8.36 -1.20
C GLN A 64 11.24 -9.65 -1.52
N ILE A 65 11.43 -9.97 -2.80
CA ILE A 65 12.20 -11.15 -3.23
C ILE A 65 13.63 -11.07 -2.68
N GLU A 66 14.29 -9.93 -2.84
CA GLU A 66 15.63 -9.67 -2.34
C GLU A 66 15.71 -9.86 -0.81
N GLU A 67 14.77 -9.29 -0.07
CA GLU A 67 14.75 -9.38 1.39
C GLU A 67 14.59 -10.83 1.86
N GLN A 68 13.68 -11.60 1.25
CA GLN A 68 13.43 -13.00 1.61
C GLN A 68 14.62 -13.89 1.25
N LEU A 69 15.22 -13.72 0.07
CA LEU A 69 16.42 -14.45 -0.34
C LEU A 69 17.60 -14.13 0.56
N ARG A 70 17.87 -12.85 0.83
CA ARG A 70 18.94 -12.43 1.75
C ARG A 70 18.73 -12.99 3.15
N LYS A 71 17.49 -13.00 3.65
CA LYS A 71 17.14 -13.58 4.95
C LYS A 71 17.38 -15.09 4.97
N ALA A 72 17.02 -15.81 3.90
CA ALA A 72 17.26 -17.23 3.79
C ALA A 72 18.75 -17.56 3.72
N GLU A 73 19.53 -16.84 2.90
CA GLU A 73 20.98 -16.96 2.84
C GLU A 73 21.64 -16.68 4.21
N GLY A 74 21.13 -15.68 4.93
CA GLY A 74 21.56 -15.37 6.30
C GLY A 74 21.45 -16.57 7.25
N LYS A 75 20.42 -17.42 7.10
CA LYS A 75 20.24 -18.64 7.92
C LYS A 75 21.26 -19.73 7.61
N VAL A 76 21.83 -19.75 6.41
CA VAL A 76 22.86 -20.72 5.99
C VAL A 76 24.27 -20.12 5.98
N GLY A 77 24.47 -18.99 6.67
CA GLY A 77 25.78 -18.34 6.78
C GLY A 77 26.21 -17.58 5.52
N ARG A 78 25.27 -16.96 4.80
CA ARG A 78 25.46 -16.19 3.56
C ARG A 78 26.01 -17.01 2.38
N LYS A 79 25.87 -18.33 2.46
CA LYS A 79 26.18 -19.26 1.37
C LYS A 79 25.05 -19.26 0.34
N ALA A 80 25.36 -19.77 -0.85
CA ALA A 80 24.34 -20.02 -1.86
C ALA A 80 23.33 -21.05 -1.34
N LEU A 81 22.06 -20.79 -1.60
CA LEU A 81 20.94 -21.69 -1.35
C LEU A 81 20.96 -22.85 -2.34
N SER A 82 20.44 -24.01 -1.92
CA SER A 82 20.16 -25.09 -2.86
C SER A 82 19.01 -24.72 -3.80
N GLU A 83 18.86 -25.45 -4.90
CA GLU A 83 17.75 -25.26 -5.85
C GLU A 83 16.39 -25.31 -5.17
N SER A 84 16.15 -26.36 -4.38
CA SER A 84 14.91 -26.50 -3.62
C SER A 84 14.66 -25.33 -2.66
N ASP A 85 15.72 -24.81 -2.02
CA ASP A 85 15.58 -23.74 -1.04
C ASP A 85 15.22 -22.41 -1.70
N TYR A 86 15.92 -22.00 -2.78
CA TYR A 86 15.58 -20.72 -3.41
C TYR A 86 14.21 -20.79 -4.10
N MET A 87 13.80 -21.94 -4.65
CA MET A 87 12.46 -22.12 -5.23
C MET A 87 11.38 -21.92 -4.17
N GLU A 88 11.53 -22.55 -2.99
CA GLU A 88 10.59 -22.35 -1.88
C GLU A 88 10.56 -20.88 -1.41
N VAL A 89 11.72 -20.24 -1.33
CA VAL A 89 11.81 -18.83 -0.92
C VAL A 89 11.09 -17.93 -1.92
N LEU A 90 11.27 -18.14 -3.22
CA LEU A 90 10.62 -17.33 -4.27
C LEU A 90 9.10 -17.51 -4.26
N GLU A 91 8.61 -18.75 -4.17
CA GLU A 91 7.17 -19.04 -4.09
C GLU A 91 6.54 -18.37 -2.85
N ARG A 92 7.18 -18.49 -1.69
CA ARG A 92 6.74 -17.83 -0.45
C ARG A 92 6.78 -16.31 -0.56
N SER A 93 7.76 -15.75 -1.28
CA SER A 93 7.88 -14.30 -1.47
C SER A 93 6.67 -13.72 -2.22
N CYS A 94 6.10 -14.48 -3.16
CA CYS A 94 4.90 -14.07 -3.89
C CYS A 94 3.60 -14.31 -3.12
N SER A 95 3.57 -15.36 -2.28
CA SER A 95 2.42 -15.74 -1.45
C SER A 95 2.35 -15.04 -0.08
N GLN A 96 3.26 -14.12 0.23
CA GLN A 96 3.26 -13.40 1.49
C GLN A 96 2.09 -12.40 1.62
N GLY A 97 1.89 -11.86 2.83
CA GLY A 97 0.99 -10.73 3.06
C GLY A 97 1.49 -9.45 2.39
N TRP A 98 0.64 -8.84 1.58
CA TRP A 98 0.93 -7.61 0.83
C TRP A 98 0.18 -6.39 1.39
N GLU A 99 -0.39 -6.48 2.60
CA GLU A 99 -1.25 -5.46 3.22
C GLU A 99 -0.47 -4.19 3.61
N SER A 100 0.85 -4.30 3.73
CA SER A 100 1.75 -3.15 3.94
C SER A 100 1.90 -2.25 2.70
N TYR A 101 1.36 -2.68 1.56
CA TYR A 101 1.33 -1.91 0.34
C TYR A 101 -0.06 -1.33 0.10
N GLY A 102 -0.08 -0.13 -0.46
CA GLY A 102 -1.31 0.56 -0.80
C GLY A 102 -1.08 1.58 -1.88
N VAL A 103 -2.18 2.23 -2.28
CA VAL A 103 -2.15 3.31 -3.25
C VAL A 103 -2.39 4.64 -2.56
N GLN A 104 -1.62 5.62 -2.98
CA GLN A 104 -1.70 7.01 -2.55
C GLN A 104 -1.86 7.88 -3.80
N GLU A 105 -2.55 9.01 -3.67
CA GLU A 105 -2.65 10.01 -4.72
C GLU A 105 -1.75 11.20 -4.38
N LEU A 106 -0.87 11.54 -5.32
CA LEU A 106 0.09 12.63 -5.23
C LEU A 106 -0.05 13.49 -6.47
N HIS A 107 -0.39 14.77 -6.29
CA HIS A 107 -0.56 15.71 -7.41
C HIS A 107 -1.51 15.22 -8.51
N GLY A 108 -2.55 14.45 -8.15
CA GLY A 108 -3.50 13.86 -9.09
C GLY A 108 -3.02 12.56 -9.75
N GLU A 109 -1.81 12.09 -9.41
CA GLU A 109 -1.28 10.81 -9.89
C GLU A 109 -1.33 9.76 -8.78
N LYS A 110 -1.86 8.58 -9.12
CA LYS A 110 -1.85 7.44 -8.21
C LYS A 110 -0.48 6.78 -8.24
N ARG A 111 0.05 6.51 -7.06
CA ARG A 111 1.34 5.84 -6.87
C ARG A 111 1.20 4.73 -5.85
N LEU A 112 1.93 3.64 -6.06
CA LEU A 112 2.01 2.59 -5.05
C LEU A 112 2.98 3.05 -3.95
N THR A 113 2.69 2.69 -2.71
CA THR A 113 3.50 3.03 -1.54
C THR A 113 3.59 1.81 -0.62
N GLY A 114 4.71 1.70 0.10
CA GLY A 114 5.04 0.56 0.94
C GLY A 114 6.55 0.36 1.07
N PRO A 115 7.00 -0.73 1.73
CA PRO A 115 8.41 -1.07 1.85
C PRO A 115 9.13 -1.15 0.50
N GLY A 116 10.38 -0.69 0.44
CA GLY A 116 11.17 -0.71 -0.80
C GLY A 116 10.80 0.36 -1.83
N LEU A 117 9.74 1.14 -1.61
CA LEU A 117 9.34 2.26 -2.47
C LEU A 117 9.76 3.61 -1.85
N PRO A 118 10.00 4.65 -2.69
CA PRO A 118 10.30 5.98 -2.19
C PRO A 118 9.22 6.46 -1.21
N ARG A 119 9.64 7.00 -0.07
CA ARG A 119 8.70 7.56 0.90
C ARG A 119 7.99 8.74 0.25
N GLN A 120 6.67 8.61 0.13
CA GLN A 120 5.78 9.63 -0.38
C GLN A 120 5.39 10.63 0.71
N GLN A 121 4.81 11.76 0.31
CA GLN A 121 4.55 12.92 1.18
C GLN A 121 3.79 12.54 2.46
N LEU A 122 4.23 13.06 3.61
CA LEU A 122 3.69 12.72 4.94
C LEU A 122 2.19 13.07 5.16
N MET A 123 1.61 13.90 4.29
CA MET A 123 0.24 14.41 4.42
C MET A 123 -0.64 13.86 3.30
N SER A 124 -0.88 12.54 3.32
CA SER A 124 -1.68 11.85 2.31
C SER A 124 -2.38 10.64 2.90
N VAL A 125 -3.57 10.31 2.38
CA VAL A 125 -4.26 9.07 2.72
C VAL A 125 -3.76 7.96 1.79
N MET A 126 -3.23 6.89 2.39
CA MET A 126 -2.94 5.63 1.70
C MET A 126 -4.11 4.67 1.87
N VAL A 127 -4.55 4.06 0.77
CA VAL A 127 -5.56 2.99 0.77
C VAL A 127 -4.86 1.65 0.59
N THR A 128 -4.85 0.84 1.65
CA THR A 128 -4.31 -0.53 1.65
C THR A 128 -5.42 -1.56 1.50
N GLY A 129 -5.05 -2.83 1.29
CA GLY A 129 -6.01 -3.93 1.15
C GLY A 129 -6.79 -3.88 -0.17
N GLY A 130 -8.04 -4.34 -0.15
CA GLY A 130 -8.87 -4.43 -1.35
C GLY A 130 -8.21 -5.29 -2.44
N PRO A 131 -8.12 -4.83 -3.70
CA PRO A 131 -7.54 -5.62 -4.78
C PRO A 131 -6.00 -5.62 -4.79
N TRP A 132 -5.34 -4.75 -4.01
CA TRP A 132 -3.89 -4.54 -4.13
C TRP A 132 -3.04 -5.76 -3.74
N PRO A 133 -3.34 -6.46 -2.62
CA PRO A 133 -2.59 -7.66 -2.27
C PRO A 133 -2.65 -8.76 -3.34
N GLY A 134 -3.85 -9.03 -3.86
CA GLY A 134 -4.04 -10.01 -4.93
C GLY A 134 -3.34 -9.62 -6.23
N ARG A 135 -3.33 -8.34 -6.59
CA ARG A 135 -2.63 -7.84 -7.78
C ARG A 135 -1.11 -7.98 -7.65
N LEU A 136 -0.55 -7.66 -6.49
CA LEU A 136 0.89 -7.78 -6.22
C LEU A 136 1.33 -9.25 -6.24
N SER A 137 0.60 -10.12 -5.54
CA SER A 137 0.86 -11.56 -5.53
C SER A 137 0.80 -12.14 -6.95
N LYS A 138 -0.28 -11.87 -7.71
CA LYS A 138 -0.41 -12.34 -9.10
C LYS A 138 0.72 -11.86 -10.00
N MET A 139 1.10 -10.59 -9.89
CA MET A 139 2.20 -10.01 -10.68
C MET A 139 3.56 -10.60 -10.30
N CYS A 140 3.79 -10.88 -9.01
CA CYS A 140 4.99 -11.58 -8.54
C CYS A 140 5.10 -12.98 -9.14
N HIS A 141 4.04 -13.79 -9.08
CA HIS A 141 4.04 -15.12 -9.70
C HIS A 141 4.24 -15.06 -11.21
N SER A 142 3.68 -14.05 -11.89
CA SER A 142 3.94 -13.82 -13.33
C SER A 142 5.44 -13.63 -13.59
N TYR A 143 6.11 -12.78 -12.81
CA TYR A 143 7.54 -12.53 -12.95
C TYR A 143 8.40 -13.76 -12.68
N VAL A 144 8.09 -14.49 -11.60
CA VAL A 144 8.82 -15.72 -11.26
C VAL A 144 8.64 -16.77 -12.36
N GLY A 145 7.41 -16.97 -12.84
CA GLY A 145 7.14 -17.93 -13.91
C GLY A 145 7.68 -17.54 -15.28
N GLU A 146 7.73 -16.25 -15.61
CA GLU A 146 8.24 -15.76 -16.90
C GLU A 146 9.77 -15.79 -16.98
N GLN A 147 10.46 -15.38 -15.92
CA GLN A 147 11.94 -15.34 -15.91
C GLN A 147 12.56 -16.66 -15.45
N GLY A 148 11.87 -17.40 -14.60
CA GLY A 148 12.37 -18.63 -13.98
C GLY A 148 13.18 -18.37 -12.71
N GLU A 149 13.02 -19.27 -11.74
CA GLU A 149 13.57 -19.17 -10.40
C GLU A 149 15.11 -19.14 -10.39
N ALA A 150 15.74 -19.95 -11.24
CA ALA A 150 17.19 -20.03 -11.34
C ALA A 150 17.82 -18.69 -11.80
N GLN A 151 17.24 -18.06 -12.82
CA GLN A 151 17.73 -16.77 -13.33
C GLN A 151 17.54 -15.65 -12.31
N ILE A 152 16.40 -15.64 -11.62
CA ILE A 152 16.11 -14.68 -10.55
C ILE A 152 17.12 -14.85 -9.41
N TYR A 153 17.40 -16.09 -8.99
CA TYR A 153 18.36 -16.33 -7.92
C TYR A 153 19.78 -15.96 -8.33
N GLU A 154 20.18 -16.27 -9.57
CA GLU A 154 21.47 -15.84 -10.11
C GLU A 154 21.60 -14.31 -10.12
N ALA A 155 20.59 -13.58 -10.59
CA ALA A 155 20.58 -12.12 -10.58
C ALA A 155 20.64 -11.55 -9.16
N HIS A 156 19.94 -12.15 -8.19
CA HIS A 156 20.05 -11.80 -6.77
C HIS A 156 21.50 -11.93 -6.27
N ARG A 157 22.20 -13.02 -6.63
CA ARG A 157 23.60 -13.26 -6.25
C ARG A 157 24.57 -12.26 -6.90
N GLN A 158 24.24 -11.72 -8.06
CA GLN A 158 25.00 -10.65 -8.72
C GLN A 158 24.74 -9.28 -8.07
N GLY A 159 23.61 -9.12 -7.40
CA GLY A 159 23.30 -8.00 -6.52
C GLY A 159 21.96 -7.31 -6.83
N PRO A 160 21.55 -6.35 -6.00
CA PRO A 160 20.21 -5.73 -6.08
C PRO A 160 19.95 -5.04 -7.42
N ALA A 161 20.98 -4.46 -8.04
CA ALA A 161 20.87 -3.81 -9.34
C ALA A 161 20.58 -4.81 -10.47
N ALA A 162 21.26 -5.97 -10.47
CA ALA A 162 21.05 -7.01 -11.47
C ALA A 162 19.64 -7.62 -11.37
N LEU A 163 19.17 -7.88 -10.14
CA LEU A 163 17.81 -8.36 -9.91
C LEU A 163 16.75 -7.34 -10.36
N ARG A 164 16.94 -6.05 -10.05
CA ARG A 164 16.03 -4.99 -10.51
C ARG A 164 16.03 -4.85 -12.04
N GLU A 165 17.19 -4.96 -12.67
CA GLU A 165 17.31 -4.89 -14.13
C GLU A 165 16.52 -6.04 -14.79
N LEU A 166 16.77 -7.27 -14.33
CA LEU A 166 16.10 -8.48 -14.84
C LEU A 166 14.57 -8.37 -14.73
N LEU A 167 14.05 -7.94 -13.57
CA LEU A 167 12.61 -7.95 -13.31
C LEU A 167 11.87 -6.70 -13.79
N CYS A 168 12.50 -5.53 -13.79
CA CYS A 168 11.80 -4.26 -14.04
C CYS A 168 12.14 -3.56 -15.36
N HIS A 169 13.33 -3.78 -15.93
CA HIS A 169 13.86 -2.95 -17.02
C HIS A 169 14.16 -3.72 -18.33
N GLY A 170 13.99 -5.04 -18.38
CA GLY A 170 14.10 -5.81 -19.63
C GLY A 170 13.17 -5.32 -20.75
N GLU A 171 13.23 -5.93 -21.95
CA GLU A 171 12.49 -5.46 -23.14
C GLU A 171 10.98 -5.32 -22.95
N LYS A 172 10.38 -6.09 -22.02
CA LYS A 172 8.96 -6.01 -21.62
C LYS A 172 8.77 -5.50 -20.18
N GLY A 173 9.80 -4.90 -19.61
CA GLY A 173 9.87 -4.50 -18.22
C GLY A 173 8.82 -3.45 -17.87
N ALA A 174 8.23 -3.59 -16.68
CA ALA A 174 7.20 -2.67 -16.19
C ALA A 174 7.66 -1.19 -16.12
N CYS A 175 8.96 -0.93 -16.13
CA CYS A 175 9.56 0.40 -16.07
C CYS A 175 10.10 0.90 -17.43
N ALA A 176 9.93 0.15 -18.52
CA ALA A 176 10.43 0.54 -19.86
C ALA A 176 9.65 1.73 -20.49
N GLY A 177 8.55 2.18 -19.88
CA GLY A 177 7.62 3.18 -20.41
C GLY A 177 7.81 4.61 -19.89
N GLY A 178 9.03 5.06 -19.64
CA GLY A 178 9.34 6.43 -19.16
C GLY A 178 9.10 7.56 -20.17
N LYS A 179 8.09 7.46 -21.04
CA LYS A 179 7.48 8.63 -21.68
C LYS A 179 6.01 8.63 -21.29
N ALA A 180 5.66 9.56 -20.41
CA ALA A 180 4.28 9.96 -20.22
C ALA A 180 3.64 10.18 -21.59
N GLU A 181 2.73 9.29 -21.97
CA GLU A 181 1.77 9.58 -23.01
C GLU A 181 0.88 10.67 -22.42
N GLY A 182 1.29 11.93 -22.65
CA GLY A 182 0.49 13.09 -22.30
C GLY A 182 -0.90 12.93 -22.92
N PRO A 183 -1.95 13.50 -22.29
CA PRO A 183 -3.32 13.32 -22.75
C PRO A 183 -3.40 13.66 -24.25
N ALA A 184 -3.90 12.69 -25.03
CA ALA A 184 -4.14 12.88 -26.44
C ALA A 184 -4.93 14.18 -26.65
N PRO A 185 -4.50 15.07 -27.58
CA PRO A 185 -5.22 16.31 -27.81
C PRO A 185 -6.66 15.99 -28.21
N PRO A 186 -7.64 16.79 -27.75
CA PRO A 186 -9.03 16.58 -28.12
C PRO A 186 -9.13 16.63 -29.65
N LYS A 187 -9.76 15.62 -30.24
CA LYS A 187 -10.13 15.62 -31.65
C LYS A 187 -11.04 16.82 -31.88
N VAL A 188 -10.49 17.86 -32.49
CA VAL A 188 -11.26 18.98 -33.02
C VAL A 188 -12.25 18.39 -34.01
N LEU A 189 -13.54 18.51 -33.71
CA LEU A 189 -14.63 18.21 -34.62
C LEU A 189 -14.49 19.18 -35.81
N GLN A 190 -13.86 18.71 -36.89
CA GLN A 190 -13.88 19.39 -38.17
C GLN A 190 -15.19 19.02 -38.87
N ASN A 191 -16.07 20.02 -38.94
CA ASN A 191 -17.08 20.34 -39.94
C ASN A 191 -17.82 19.22 -40.64
N GLU A 192 -19.14 19.36 -40.69
CA GLU A 192 -19.87 19.20 -41.95
C GLU A 192 -20.76 20.45 -42.14
N LEU A 193 -21.00 20.73 -43.42
CA LEU A 193 -21.41 21.95 -44.11
C LEU A 193 -22.82 22.47 -43.78
#